data_AF-A0A2G9Y9V4-F1
#
_entry.id   AF-A0A2G9Y9V4-F1
#
_cell.length_a   1.000
_cell.length_b   1.000
_cell.length_c   1.000
_cell.angle_alpha   90.00
_cell.angle_beta   90.00
_cell.angle_gamma   90.00
#
_symmetry.space_group_name_H-M   'P 1'
#
loop_
_entity.id
_entity.type
_entity.pdbx_description
1 polymer ?
#
loop_
_entity_poly.entity_id
_entity_poly.type
_entity_poly.pdbx_seq_one_letter_code
_entity_poly.pdbx_strand_id
1 'polypeptide(L)' 'FVEVGPRNVLTGLVNQILGDKPHLAVACNTGTGKNEAIQFLQALGQLFTAGVDLKAERLFSKENQGDDKLSFPESRD' A
#
# COMPACT_ATOMS: atom_id res chain seq x y z
N PHE A 1 8.04 -2.15 -10.54
CA PHE A 1 8.77 -2.29 -9.27
C PHE A 1 7.81 -1.97 -8.13
N VAL A 2 7.83 -2.76 -7.06
CA VAL A 2 6.98 -2.55 -5.87
C VAL A 2 7.88 -2.49 -4.64
N GLU A 3 7.81 -1.39 -3.89
CA GLU A 3 8.53 -1.22 -2.62
C GLU A 3 7.61 -1.53 -1.44
N VAL A 4 7.98 -2.55 -0.68
CA VAL A 4 7.30 -2.97 0.55
C VAL A 4 8.11 -2.49 1.74
N GLY A 5 7.58 -1.49 2.45
CA GLY A 5 8.22 -0.89 3.61
C GLY A 5 7.83 0.58 3.75
N PRO A 6 8.27 1.24 4.83
CA PRO A 6 8.02 2.65 5.04
C PRO A 6 8.92 3.51 4.14
N ARG A 7 8.37 4.63 3.67
CA ARG A 7 8.97 5.59 2.72
C ARG A 7 9.03 5.04 1.30
N ASN A 8 9.67 5.79 0.40
CA ASN A 8 9.72 5.54 -1.04
C ASN A 8 11.16 5.62 -1.58
N VAL A 9 12.14 5.16 -0.80
CA VAL A 9 13.56 5.35 -1.13
C VAL A 9 13.92 4.53 -2.36
N LEU A 10 13.58 3.24 -2.39
CA LEU A 10 13.93 2.39 -3.52
C LEU A 10 13.12 2.75 -4.77
N THR A 11 11.87 3.16 -4.61
CA THR A 11 11.03 3.70 -5.68
C THR A 11 11.69 4.93 -6.30
N GLY A 12 12.21 5.85 -5.47
CA GLY A 12 12.97 7.00 -5.93
C GLY A 12 14.24 6.62 -6.69
N LEU A 13 15.03 5.67 -6.17
CA LEU A 13 16.23 5.17 -6.85
C LEU A 13 15.91 4.49 -8.18
N VAL A 14 14.85 3.68 -8.24
CA VAL A 14 14.40 3.03 -9.49
C VAL A 14 14.03 4.08 -10.53
N ASN A 15 13.29 5.12 -10.14
CA ASN A 15 12.93 6.22 -11.04
C ASN A 15 14.19 6.95 -11.56
N GLN A 16 15.19 7.18 -10.71
CA GLN A 16 16.46 7.81 -11.13
C GLN A 16 17.29 6.91 -12.06
N ILE A 17 17.36 5.62 -11.78
CA ILE A 17 18.14 4.65 -12.57
C ILE A 17 17.53 4.42 -13.96
N LEU A 18 16.20 4.32 -14.03
CA LEU A 18 15.50 4.04 -15.27
C LEU A 18 15.22 5.30 -16.10
N GLY A 19 15.15 6.48 -15.47
CA GLY A 19 14.96 7.75 -16.15
C GLY A 19 13.74 7.74 -17.07
N ASP A 20 13.93 8.12 -18.33
CA ASP A 20 12.84 8.21 -19.31
C ASP A 20 12.40 6.86 -19.90
N LYS A 21 13.04 5.74 -19.51
CA LYS A 21 12.61 4.42 -19.98
C LYS A 21 11.21 4.12 -19.46
N PRO A 22 10.32 3.49 -20.25
CA PRO A 22 9.00 3.10 -19.74
C PRO A 22 9.13 2.19 -18.52
N HIS A 23 8.65 2.66 -17.36
CA HIS A 23 8.65 1.88 -16.13
C HIS A 23 7.54 2.34 -15.18
N LEU A 24 7.16 1.45 -14.27
CA LEU A 24 6.27 1.74 -13.15
C LEU A 24 7.00 1.36 -11.86
N ALA A 25 7.09 2.29 -10.91
CA ALA A 25 7.60 2.05 -9.57
C ALA A 25 6.57 2.54 -8.54
N VAL A 26 6.13 1.65 -7.65
CA VAL A 26 5.05 1.91 -6.70
C VAL A 26 5.55 1.63 -5.28
N ALA A 27 5.41 2.60 -4.38
CA ALA A 27 5.66 2.42 -2.95
C ALA A 27 4.35 2.12 -2.22
N CYS A 28 4.34 1.09 -1.36
CA CYS A 28 3.16 0.70 -0.59
C CYS A 28 2.86 1.62 0.60
N ASN A 29 3.85 2.34 1.12
CA ASN A 29 3.69 3.28 2.24
C ASN A 29 4.77 4.36 2.16
N THR A 30 4.40 5.62 1.88
CA THR A 30 5.36 6.73 1.82
C THR A 30 5.68 7.32 3.21
N GLY A 31 4.98 6.90 4.27
CA GLY A 31 5.28 7.24 5.66
C GLY A 31 4.95 8.69 6.07
N THR A 32 4.21 9.45 5.25
CA THR A 32 3.94 10.88 5.50
C THR A 32 2.44 11.15 5.62
N GLY A 33 1.98 11.50 6.83
CA GLY A 33 0.73 12.23 7.10
C GLY A 33 -0.60 11.59 6.66
N LYS A 34 -0.57 10.41 6.04
CA LYS A 34 -1.74 9.69 5.54
C LYS A 34 -1.87 8.34 6.23
N ASN A 35 -3.11 7.90 6.43
CA ASN A 35 -3.41 6.56 6.94
C ASN A 35 -2.73 5.49 6.04
N GLU A 36 -2.04 4.53 6.66
CA GLU A 36 -1.25 3.51 5.95
C GLU A 36 -2.10 2.61 5.06
N ALA A 37 -3.32 2.27 5.50
CA ALA A 37 -4.25 1.48 4.68
C ALA A 37 -4.68 2.24 3.43
N ILE A 38 -4.90 3.57 3.52
CA ILE A 38 -5.21 4.38 2.35
C ILE A 38 -4.04 4.38 1.37
N GLN A 39 -2.81 4.57 1.85
CA GLN A 39 -1.62 4.54 0.99
C GLN A 39 -1.44 3.18 0.31
N PHE A 40 -1.67 2.10 1.05
CA PHE A 40 -1.64 0.76 0.49
C PHE A 40 -2.71 0.53 -0.58
N LEU A 41 -3.96 0.95 -0.32
CA LEU A 41 -5.03 0.87 -1.33
C LEU A 41 -4.72 1.73 -2.57
N GLN A 42 -4.07 2.89 -2.41
CA GLN A 42 -3.60 3.70 -3.54
C GLN A 42 -2.51 3.00 -4.36
N ALA A 43 -1.59 2.28 -3.70
CA ALA A 43 -0.59 1.47 -4.38
C ALA A 43 -1.24 0.34 -5.20
N LEU A 44 -2.23 -0.35 -4.61
CA LEU A 44 -3.02 -1.35 -5.34
C LEU A 44 -3.78 -0.74 -6.53
N GLY A 45 -4.38 0.44 -6.36
CA GLY A 45 -5.03 1.17 -7.44
C GLY A 45 -4.10 1.46 -8.61
N GLN A 46 -2.86 1.88 -8.35
CA GLN A 46 -1.84 2.09 -9.39
C GLN A 46 -1.48 0.80 -10.13
N LEU A 47 -1.35 -0.32 -9.41
CA LEU A 47 -1.06 -1.62 -10.03
C LEU A 47 -2.24 -2.08 -10.89
N PHE A 48 -3.47 -1.91 -10.40
CA PHE A 48 -4.69 -2.26 -11.14
C PHE A 48 -4.81 -1.47 -12.45
N THR A 49 -4.62 -0.14 -12.40
CA THR A 49 -4.68 0.70 -13.62
C THR A 49 -3.54 0.41 -14.59
N ALA A 50 -2.42 -0.12 -14.11
CA ALA A 50 -1.33 -0.63 -14.95
C ALA A 50 -1.61 -2.04 -15.53
N GLY A 51 -2.77 -2.63 -15.26
CA GLY A 51 -3.19 -3.92 -15.79
C GLY A 51 -2.67 -5.13 -15.00
N VAL A 52 -2.19 -4.93 -13.77
CA VAL A 52 -1.83 -6.04 -12.89
C VAL A 52 -3.10 -6.73 -12.40
N ASP A 53 -3.17 -8.05 -12.58
CA ASP A 53 -4.27 -8.87 -12.05
C ASP A 53 -4.16 -8.96 -10.52
N LEU A 54 -5.14 -8.41 -9.81
CA LEU A 54 -5.17 -8.32 -8.36
C LEU A 54 -6.28 -9.18 -7.77
N LYS A 55 -5.92 -10.03 -6.81
CA LYS A 55 -6.87 -10.80 -6.00
C LYS A 55 -7.29 -10.00 -4.76
N ALA A 56 -8.00 -8.90 -4.98
CA ALA A 56 -8.36 -7.94 -3.92
C ALA A 56 -9.29 -8.53 -2.85
N GLU A 57 -10.03 -9.59 -3.19
CA GLU A 57 -10.95 -10.31 -2.29
C GLU A 57 -10.22 -10.86 -1.06
N ARG A 58 -8.92 -11.18 -1.21
CA ARG A 58 -8.11 -11.68 -0.10
C ARG A 58 -8.00 -10.65 1.03
N LEU A 59 -8.03 -9.35 0.73
CA LEU A 59 -7.92 -8.30 1.74
C LEU A 59 -9.12 -8.26 2.70
N PHE A 60 -10.28 -8.71 2.25
CA PHE A 60 -11.53 -8.68 3.01
C PHE A 60 -12.02 -10.08 3.41
N SER A 61 -11.22 -11.11 3.13
CA SER A 61 -11.53 -12.49 3.49
C SER A 61 -11.62 -12.64 5.00
N LYS A 62 -12.64 -13.37 5.49
CA LYS A 62 -12.83 -13.61 6.93
C LYS A 62 -11.61 -14.26 7.61
N GLU A 63 -10.82 -15.02 6.86
CA GLU A 63 -9.56 -15.63 7.31
C GLU A 63 -8.47 -14.60 7.66
N ASN A 64 -8.56 -13.38 7.13
CA ASN A 64 -7.61 -12.29 7.36
C ASN A 64 -8.12 -11.26 8.39
N GLN A 65 -9.26 -11.53 9.05
CA GLN A 65 -9.77 -10.74 10.18
C GLN A 65 -9.06 -11.14 11.49
N GLY A 66 -7.72 -11.20 11.45
CA GLY A 66 -6.91 -11.51 12.63
C GLY A 66 -7.08 -10.43 13.70
N ASP A 67 -7.63 -10.83 14.84
CA ASP A 67 -7.75 -10.12 16.11
C ASP A 67 -8.24 -8.66 16.01
N ASP A 68 -9.57 -8.51 16.01
CA ASP A 68 -10.23 -7.25 16.37
C ASP A 68 -9.95 -6.91 17.86
N LYS A 69 -8.73 -6.44 18.12
CA LYS A 69 -8.35 -5.71 19.34
C LYS A 69 -8.34 -4.19 19.11
N LEU A 70 -9.06 -3.72 18.10
CA LEU A 70 -9.47 -2.32 18.02
C LEU A 70 -10.79 -2.13 18.77
N SER A 71 -10.86 -2.66 20.01
CA SER A 71 -11.86 -2.18 20.96
C SER A 71 -11.52 -0.72 21.26
N PHE A 72 -12.27 0.20 20.69
CA PHE A 72 -12.32 1.56 21.20
C PHE A 72 -12.76 1.45 22.67
N PRO A 73 -12.01 1.97 23.65
CA PRO A 73 -12.44 1.92 25.04
C PRO A 73 -13.79 2.63 25.14
N GLU A 74 -14.79 1.93 25.68
CA GLU A 74 -16.05 2.57 26.07
C GLU A 74 -15.73 3.75 26.97
N SER A 75 -16.31 4.90 26.63
CA SER A 75 -16.27 6.10 27.46
C SER A 75 -16.70 5.74 28.87
N ARG A 76 -15.82 5.95 29.84
CA ARG A 76 -16.19 5.91 31.25
C ARG A 76 -17.06 7.13 31.53
N ASP A 77 -18.31 6.88 31.88
CA ASP A 77 -19.18 7.83 32.57
C ASP A 77 -18.54 8.33 33.88
#